data_AF-A0AAV9HI65-F1
#
_entry.id   AF-A0AAV9HI65-F1
#
_cell.length_a   1.000
_cell.length_b   1.000
_cell.length_c   1.000
_cell.angle_alpha   90.00
_cell.angle_beta   90.00
_cell.angle_gamma   90.00
#
_symmetry.space_group_name_H-M   'P 1'
#
loop_
_entity.id
_entity.type
_entity.pdbx_description
1 polymer ?
#
loop_
_entity_poly.entity_id
_entity_poly.type
_entity_poly.pdbx_seq_one_letter_code
_entity_poly.pdbx_strand_id
1 'polypeptide(L)'
;MAPVNPDLNQVQDSIKNTLSDIFILLANISSPAPPTPSSNSNNNNNNNNNGNNNPPGASSGSSSSSNPGPTPQSLSASITTLDQSLLSVYSTASSLPPQSNPSIPLPLMEYVENGRNPDIYTREFVELVRRLNQLQRGKSHAFRDFRDVLADVMVAGMPELREDVERVMESTGGRRRITGEGHDV
;
A
#
# COMPACT_ATOMS: atom_id res chain seq x y z
N MET A 1 -8.74 22.09 16.12
CA MET A 1 -8.58 20.62 16.22
C MET A 1 -8.91 20.06 14.86
N ALA A 2 -7.97 19.42 14.18
CA ALA A 2 -8.27 18.78 12.89
C ALA A 2 -9.30 17.66 13.11
N PRO A 3 -10.31 17.51 12.25
CA PRO A 3 -11.31 16.47 12.43
C PRO A 3 -10.62 15.10 12.33
N VAL A 4 -10.97 14.21 13.27
CA VAL A 4 -10.60 12.80 13.25
C VAL A 4 -11.23 12.21 11.99
N ASN A 5 -10.39 11.90 10.99
CA ASN A 5 -10.82 11.29 9.74
C ASN A 5 -11.58 9.98 10.05
N PRO A 6 -12.84 9.82 9.63
CA PRO A 6 -13.43 8.50 9.55
C PRO A 6 -12.67 7.73 8.45
N ASP A 7 -11.80 6.83 8.94
CA ASP A 7 -11.82 5.41 8.59
C ASP A 7 -11.07 4.88 7.36
N LEU A 8 -9.78 5.22 7.24
CA LEU A 8 -8.83 4.38 6.50
C LEU A 8 -8.87 2.91 6.99
N ASN A 9 -9.11 2.71 8.29
CA ASN A 9 -9.28 1.39 8.88
C ASN A 9 -10.52 0.66 8.36
N GLN A 10 -11.67 1.33 8.18
CA GLN A 10 -12.85 0.68 7.60
C GLN A 10 -12.67 0.36 6.12
N VAL A 11 -11.97 1.21 5.36
CA VAL A 11 -11.58 0.88 3.98
C VAL A 11 -10.68 -0.37 3.98
N GLN A 12 -9.71 -0.42 4.88
CA GLN A 12 -8.84 -1.58 5.00
C GLN A 12 -9.62 -2.85 5.38
N ASP A 13 -10.56 -2.75 6.32
CA ASP A 13 -11.34 -3.89 6.79
C ASP A 13 -12.36 -4.36 5.74
N SER A 14 -12.99 -3.46 4.99
CA SER A 14 -13.84 -3.81 3.85
C SER A 14 -13.07 -4.51 2.72
N ILE A 15 -11.83 -4.07 2.45
CA ILE A 15 -10.93 -4.77 1.50
C ILE A 15 -10.57 -6.18 2.02
N LYS A 16 -10.22 -6.33 3.30
CA LYS A 16 -9.92 -7.64 3.91
C LYS A 16 -11.12 -8.60 3.81
N ASN A 17 -12.32 -8.11 4.09
CA ASN A 17 -13.55 -8.90 4.01
C ASN A 17 -13.79 -9.36 2.57
N THR A 18 -13.66 -8.45 1.60
CA THR A 18 -13.80 -8.76 0.17
C THR A 18 -12.79 -9.82 -0.29
N LEU A 19 -11.52 -9.70 0.11
CA LEU A 19 -10.49 -10.70 -0.21
C LEU A 19 -10.80 -12.07 0.42
N SER A 20 -11.34 -12.07 1.64
CA SER A 20 -11.77 -13.29 2.33
C SER A 20 -12.94 -13.95 1.61
N ASP A 21 -13.93 -13.17 1.18
CA ASP A 21 -15.09 -13.66 0.41
C ASP A 21 -14.68 -14.25 -0.93
N ILE A 22 -13.74 -13.60 -1.65
CA ILE A 22 -13.15 -14.12 -2.89
C ILE A 22 -12.47 -15.47 -2.61
N PHE A 23 -11.66 -15.58 -1.56
CA PHE A 23 -10.97 -16.81 -1.20
C PHE A 23 -11.94 -17.95 -0.88
N ILE A 24 -12.99 -17.67 -0.08
CA ILE A 24 -14.03 -18.64 0.27
C ILE A 24 -14.78 -19.10 -0.98
N LEU A 25 -15.13 -18.18 -1.89
CA LEU A 25 -15.78 -18.51 -3.15
C LEU A 25 -14.90 -19.44 -4.00
N LEU A 26 -13.61 -19.13 -4.14
CA LEU A 26 -12.66 -19.97 -4.88
C LEU A 26 -12.51 -21.35 -4.25
N ALA A 27 -12.48 -21.45 -2.91
CA ALA A 27 -12.41 -22.72 -2.19
C ALA A 27 -13.68 -23.57 -2.40
N ASN A 28 -14.86 -22.95 -2.42
CA ASN A 28 -16.14 -23.62 -2.67
C ASN A 28 -16.23 -24.15 -4.11
N ILE A 29 -15.69 -23.42 -5.09
CA ILE A 29 -15.63 -23.84 -6.50
C ILE A 29 -14.60 -24.95 -6.72
N SER A 30 -13.45 -24.87 -6.05
CA SER A 30 -12.35 -25.83 -6.19
C SER A 30 -12.61 -27.17 -5.48
N SER A 31 -13.58 -27.23 -4.57
CA SER A 31 -13.88 -28.45 -3.82
C SER A 31 -14.67 -29.42 -4.71
N PRO A 32 -14.16 -30.64 -4.97
CA PRO A 32 -14.84 -31.60 -5.83
C PRO A 32 -16.19 -32.00 -5.23
N ALA A 33 -17.25 -31.96 -6.04
CA ALA A 33 -18.58 -32.40 -5.63
C ALA A 33 -18.53 -33.87 -5.19
N PRO A 34 -19.17 -34.25 -4.07
CA PRO A 34 -19.25 -35.65 -3.68
C PRO A 34 -19.99 -36.45 -4.77
N PRO A 35 -19.58 -37.70 -5.05
CA PRO A 35 -20.27 -38.54 -6.01
C PRO A 35 -21.74 -38.68 -5.59
N THR A 36 -22.66 -38.29 -6.46
CA THR A 36 -24.09 -38.48 -6.25
C THR A 36 -24.37 -39.97 -6.04
N PRO A 37 -25.02 -40.39 -4.93
CA PRO A 37 -25.45 -41.77 -4.80
C PRO A 37 -26.46 -42.06 -5.91
N SER A 38 -26.13 -43.00 -6.80
CA SER A 38 -27.07 -43.53 -7.77
C SER A 38 -28.23 -44.17 -7.00
N SER A 39 -29.44 -43.69 -7.27
CA SER A 39 -30.68 -44.27 -6.74
C SER A 39 -30.85 -45.68 -7.32
N ASN A 40 -30.26 -46.68 -6.67
CA ASN A 40 -30.44 -48.07 -7.07
C ASN A 40 -31.81 -48.53 -6.58
N SER A 41 -32.81 -48.44 -7.46
CA SER A 41 -34.15 -48.98 -7.23
C SER A 41 -34.09 -50.51 -7.30
N ASN A 42 -33.69 -51.15 -6.20
CA ASN A 42 -33.77 -52.60 -6.07
C ASN A 42 -35.17 -52.99 -5.57
N ASN A 43 -36.02 -53.26 -6.56
CA ASN A 43 -37.24 -54.01 -6.40
C ASN A 43 -36.86 -55.47 -6.12
N ASN A 44 -37.20 -56.01 -4.94
CA ASN A 44 -37.32 -57.46 -4.77
C ASN A 44 -38.25 -57.82 -3.61
N ASN A 45 -39.48 -58.17 -3.99
CA ASN A 45 -40.32 -59.11 -3.27
C ASN A 45 -39.61 -60.48 -3.25
N ASN A 46 -39.38 -61.05 -2.06
CA ASN A 46 -39.87 -62.41 -1.79
C ASN A 46 -39.78 -62.80 -0.31
N ASN A 47 -40.88 -63.40 0.15
CA ASN A 47 -41.06 -64.16 1.38
C ASN A 47 -39.97 -65.24 1.55
N ASN A 48 -39.42 -65.40 2.75
CA ASN A 48 -39.74 -66.57 3.57
C ASN A 48 -39.18 -66.50 5.01
N ASN A 49 -39.98 -67.03 5.92
CA ASN A 49 -39.73 -67.25 7.34
C ASN A 49 -38.42 -68.03 7.62
N ASN A 50 -37.67 -67.61 8.65
CA ASN A 50 -37.36 -68.50 9.76
C ASN A 50 -36.95 -67.69 11.01
N GLY A 51 -37.45 -68.09 12.17
CA GLY A 51 -37.28 -67.37 13.44
C GLY A 51 -35.90 -67.53 14.07
N ASN A 52 -35.46 -66.47 14.76
CA ASN A 52 -34.87 -66.58 16.10
C ASN A 52 -34.70 -65.17 16.71
N ASN A 53 -35.27 -65.00 17.90
CA ASN A 53 -35.20 -63.79 18.71
C ASN A 53 -33.83 -63.68 19.37
N ASN A 54 -33.13 -62.55 19.19
CA ASN A 54 -32.04 -62.11 20.06
C ASN A 54 -32.10 -60.57 20.22
N PRO A 55 -31.85 -60.00 21.41
CA PRO A 55 -32.09 -58.59 21.71
C PRO A 55 -30.96 -57.66 21.21
N PRO A 56 -31.23 -56.36 21.04
CA PRO A 56 -30.33 -55.42 20.37
C PRO A 56 -29.36 -54.76 21.36
N GLY A 57 -28.08 -54.66 21.03
CA GLY A 57 -27.13 -53.97 21.91
C GLY A 57 -25.68 -53.97 21.46
N ALA A 58 -25.39 -53.34 20.32
CA ALA A 58 -24.12 -52.65 20.03
C ALA A 58 -24.16 -52.10 18.60
N SER A 59 -24.40 -50.80 18.44
CA SER A 59 -23.96 -50.07 17.26
C SER A 59 -23.13 -48.88 17.71
N SER A 60 -21.82 -49.04 17.55
CA SER A 60 -20.83 -47.97 17.53
C SER A 60 -21.31 -46.88 16.56
N GLY A 61 -21.77 -45.76 17.10
CA GLY A 61 -22.06 -44.56 16.34
C GLY A 61 -20.75 -44.00 15.78
N SER A 62 -20.36 -44.46 14.60
CA SER A 62 -19.46 -43.70 13.74
C SER A 62 -20.21 -42.44 13.33
N SER A 63 -19.97 -41.35 14.07
CA SER A 63 -20.31 -40.00 13.61
C SER A 63 -19.47 -39.71 12.38
N SER A 64 -19.94 -40.20 11.23
CA SER A 64 -19.52 -39.70 9.93
C SER A 64 -19.87 -38.21 9.92
N SER A 65 -18.89 -37.38 10.27
CA SER A 65 -18.83 -35.97 9.94
C SER A 65 -18.87 -35.86 8.42
N SER A 66 -20.07 -36.01 7.84
CA SER A 66 -20.35 -35.58 6.48
C SER A 66 -20.27 -34.07 6.51
N ASN A 67 -19.06 -33.56 6.33
CA ASN A 67 -18.85 -32.17 6.00
C ASN A 67 -19.74 -31.93 4.77
N PRO A 68 -20.77 -31.09 4.84
CA PRO A 68 -21.63 -30.85 3.69
C PRO A 68 -20.72 -30.34 2.58
N GLY A 69 -20.57 -31.13 1.51
CA GLY A 69 -19.84 -30.67 0.32
C GLY A 69 -20.49 -29.39 -0.22
N PRO A 70 -19.80 -28.64 -1.09
CA PRO A 70 -20.31 -27.39 -1.65
C PRO A 70 -21.70 -27.63 -2.22
N THR A 71 -22.70 -27.02 -1.62
CA THR A 71 -24.07 -27.10 -2.13
C THR A 71 -24.28 -25.94 -3.10
N PRO A 72 -25.14 -26.10 -4.12
CA PRO A 72 -25.51 -24.97 -5.00
C PRO A 72 -26.06 -23.76 -4.21
N GLN A 73 -26.63 -24.01 -3.03
CA GLN A 73 -27.09 -22.98 -2.10
C GLN A 73 -25.93 -22.24 -1.42
N SER A 74 -24.86 -22.92 -0.99
CA SER A 74 -23.70 -22.25 -0.39
C SER A 74 -22.93 -21.42 -1.42
N LEU A 75 -22.92 -21.83 -2.69
CA LEU A 75 -22.30 -21.07 -3.78
C LEU A 75 -23.08 -19.78 -4.08
N SER A 76 -24.40 -19.87 -4.24
CA SER A 76 -25.26 -18.70 -4.47
C SER A 76 -25.20 -17.69 -3.32
N ALA A 77 -25.20 -18.17 -2.07
CA ALA A 77 -24.99 -17.33 -0.91
C ALA A 77 -23.63 -16.61 -0.93
N SER A 78 -22.55 -17.29 -1.32
CA SER A 78 -21.20 -16.70 -1.40
C SER A 78 -21.11 -15.57 -2.44
N ILE A 79 -21.78 -15.74 -3.60
CA ILE A 79 -21.83 -14.72 -4.65
C ILE A 79 -22.57 -13.47 -4.17
N THR A 80 -23.71 -13.64 -3.50
CA THR A 80 -24.47 -12.50 -2.94
C THR A 80 -23.67 -11.77 -1.87
N THR A 81 -22.94 -12.48 -1.01
CA THR A 81 -22.07 -11.85 -0.01
C THR A 81 -20.95 -11.03 -0.68
N LEU A 82 -20.31 -11.58 -1.71
CA LEU A 82 -19.23 -10.88 -2.43
C LEU A 82 -19.72 -9.59 -3.11
N ASP A 83 -20.92 -9.61 -3.70
CA ASP A 83 -21.54 -8.41 -4.31
C ASP A 83 -21.75 -7.31 -3.27
N GLN A 84 -22.27 -7.67 -2.09
CA GLN A 84 -22.47 -6.75 -0.98
C GLN A 84 -21.13 -6.20 -0.43
N SER A 85 -20.09 -7.04 -0.38
CA SER A 85 -18.75 -6.62 0.03
C SER A 85 -18.11 -5.64 -0.97
N LEU A 86 -18.26 -5.86 -2.28
CA LEU A 86 -17.77 -4.93 -3.30
C LEU A 86 -18.51 -3.58 -3.28
N LEU A 87 -19.83 -3.60 -3.09
CA LEU A 87 -20.64 -2.39 -2.92
C LEU A 87 -20.24 -1.61 -1.66
N SER A 88 -19.92 -2.33 -0.58
CA SER A 88 -19.39 -1.75 0.66
C SER A 88 -18.03 -1.07 0.43
N VAL A 89 -17.09 -1.73 -0.25
CA VAL A 89 -15.79 -1.12 -0.59
C VAL A 89 -15.97 0.13 -1.46
N TYR A 90 -16.80 0.06 -2.50
CA TYR A 90 -17.03 1.20 -3.40
C TYR A 90 -17.66 2.39 -2.67
N SER A 91 -18.71 2.17 -1.89
CA SER A 91 -19.38 3.23 -1.13
C SER A 91 -18.46 3.84 -0.07
N THR A 92 -17.68 3.01 0.62
CA THR A 92 -16.68 3.49 1.59
C THR A 92 -15.60 4.30 0.88
N ALA A 93 -14.99 3.78 -0.18
CA ALA A 93 -13.96 4.48 -0.96
C ALA A 93 -14.46 5.79 -1.58
N SER A 94 -15.71 5.84 -2.04
CA SER A 94 -16.31 7.05 -2.62
C SER A 94 -16.75 8.08 -1.58
N SER A 95 -16.91 7.69 -0.32
CA SER A 95 -17.26 8.59 0.78
C SER A 95 -16.04 9.27 1.43
N LEU A 96 -14.83 8.83 1.09
CA LEU A 96 -13.60 9.45 1.58
C LEU A 96 -13.47 10.89 1.07
N PRO A 97 -13.27 11.88 1.95
CA PRO A 97 -12.99 13.25 1.56
C PRO A 97 -11.86 13.35 0.51
N PRO A 98 -11.91 14.31 -0.44
CA PRO A 98 -10.81 14.56 -1.37
C PRO A 98 -9.47 14.84 -0.68
N GLN A 99 -9.51 15.35 0.57
CA GLN A 99 -8.31 15.56 1.40
C GLN A 99 -7.83 14.31 2.15
N SER A 100 -8.66 13.26 2.28
CA SER A 100 -8.27 11.96 2.84
C SER A 100 -7.83 10.96 1.76
N ASN A 101 -7.94 11.33 0.48
CA ASN A 101 -7.19 10.71 -0.60
C ASN A 101 -5.82 11.41 -0.66
N PRO A 102 -4.79 10.93 0.06
CA PRO A 102 -3.44 11.44 -0.15
C PRO A 102 -3.16 11.32 -1.64
N SER A 103 -2.64 12.38 -2.26
CA SER A 103 -2.23 12.30 -3.66
C SER A 103 -1.13 11.25 -3.77
N ILE A 104 -1.51 10.05 -4.22
CA ILE A 104 -0.60 8.93 -4.37
C ILE A 104 0.25 9.22 -5.61
N PRO A 105 1.58 9.29 -5.49
CA PRO A 105 2.44 9.47 -6.65
C PRO A 105 2.27 8.31 -7.64
N LEU A 106 2.11 8.61 -8.94
CA LEU A 106 2.01 7.58 -9.98
C LEU A 106 3.16 6.54 -9.93
N PRO A 107 4.44 6.92 -9.68
CA PRO A 107 5.51 5.93 -9.56
C PRO A 107 5.32 4.95 -8.39
N LEU A 108 4.57 5.33 -7.35
CA LEU A 108 4.26 4.42 -6.25
C LEU A 108 3.25 3.35 -6.70
N MET A 109 2.30 3.70 -7.57
CA MET A 109 1.34 2.74 -8.14
C MET A 109 2.05 1.65 -8.96
N GLU A 110 3.05 2.05 -9.77
CA GLU A 110 3.88 1.12 -10.55
C GLU A 110 4.64 0.12 -9.65
N TYR A 111 5.04 0.52 -8.45
CA TYR A 111 5.66 -0.40 -7.49
C TYR A 111 4.68 -1.49 -7.04
N VAL A 112 3.44 -1.10 -6.73
CA VAL A 112 2.38 -2.04 -6.32
C VAL A 112 2.00 -2.98 -7.46
N GLU A 113 1.85 -2.46 -8.67
CA GLU A 113 1.52 -3.26 -9.87
C GLU A 113 2.60 -4.31 -10.19
N ASN A 114 3.87 -3.95 -10.01
CA ASN A 114 5.00 -4.85 -10.23
C ASN A 114 5.31 -5.77 -9.02
N GLY A 115 4.51 -5.71 -7.94
CA GLY A 115 4.73 -6.50 -6.73
C GLY A 115 5.95 -6.08 -5.90
N ARG A 116 6.48 -4.88 -6.12
CA ARG A 116 7.60 -4.30 -5.35
C ARG A 116 7.06 -3.59 -4.10
N ASN A 117 7.78 -3.69 -2.99
CA ASN A 117 7.38 -3.00 -1.75
C ASN A 117 7.34 -1.47 -1.96
N PRO A 118 6.18 -0.79 -1.80
CA PRO A 118 6.07 0.66 -1.95
C PRO A 118 6.93 1.46 -0.94
N ASP A 119 7.32 0.86 0.18
CA ASP A 119 8.24 1.51 1.15
C ASP A 119 9.58 1.85 0.52
N ILE A 120 10.03 1.06 -0.46
CA ILE A 120 11.30 1.30 -1.15
C ILE A 120 11.24 2.64 -1.91
N TYR A 121 10.12 2.97 -2.56
CA TYR A 121 9.95 4.26 -3.23
C TYR A 121 10.08 5.41 -2.23
N THR A 122 9.42 5.30 -1.07
CA THR A 122 9.47 6.37 -0.07
C THR A 122 10.87 6.55 0.53
N ARG A 123 11.60 5.44 0.71
CA ARG A 123 13.01 5.47 1.12
C ARG A 123 13.89 6.15 0.07
N GLU A 124 13.80 5.72 -1.19
CA GLU A 124 14.55 6.30 -2.31
C GLU A 124 14.24 7.78 -2.47
N PHE A 125 12.98 8.19 -2.27
CA PHE A 125 12.57 9.58 -2.30
C PHE A 125 13.28 10.42 -1.24
N VAL A 126 13.30 9.97 0.02
CA VAL A 126 13.99 10.69 1.10
C VAL A 126 15.50 10.74 0.86
N GLU A 127 16.10 9.65 0.38
CA GLU A 127 17.52 9.60 0.02
C GLU A 127 17.85 10.58 -1.11
N LEU A 128 17.00 10.65 -2.14
CA LEU A 128 17.13 11.58 -3.26
C LEU A 128 17.03 13.03 -2.79
N VAL A 129 16.01 13.36 -1.96
CA VAL A 129 15.82 14.70 -1.41
C VAL A 129 17.02 15.13 -0.57
N ARG A 130 17.55 14.22 0.27
CA ARG A 130 18.76 14.49 1.06
C ARG A 130 19.97 14.78 0.17
N ARG A 131 20.22 13.92 -0.83
CA ARG A 131 21.32 14.09 -1.79
C ARG A 131 21.17 15.41 -2.54
N LEU A 132 19.98 15.73 -3.02
CA LEU A 132 19.70 16.95 -3.77
C LEU A 132 19.91 18.19 -2.91
N ASN A 133 19.44 18.19 -1.66
CA ASN A 133 19.65 19.30 -0.74
C ASN A 133 21.15 19.53 -0.44
N GLN A 134 21.91 18.46 -0.25
CA GLN A 134 23.36 18.57 -0.06
C GLN A 134 24.04 19.11 -1.32
N LEU A 135 23.66 18.60 -2.50
CA LEU A 135 24.18 19.07 -3.78
C LEU A 135 23.90 20.55 -4.01
N GLN A 136 22.65 21.00 -3.75
CA GLN A 136 22.28 22.41 -3.93
C GLN A 136 23.04 23.31 -2.97
N ARG A 137 23.16 22.91 -1.69
CA ARG A 137 24.00 23.64 -0.73
C ARG A 137 25.44 23.72 -1.20
N GLY A 138 26.03 22.62 -1.66
CA GLY A 138 27.38 22.60 -2.20
C GLY A 138 27.55 23.53 -3.41
N LYS A 139 26.60 23.54 -4.33
CA LYS A 139 26.59 24.47 -5.48
C LYS A 139 26.50 25.92 -5.02
N SER A 140 25.60 26.25 -4.09
CA SER A 140 25.47 27.60 -3.56
C SER A 140 26.76 28.08 -2.88
N HIS A 141 27.44 27.20 -2.13
CA HIS A 141 28.75 27.51 -1.55
C HIS A 141 29.82 27.74 -2.63
N ALA A 142 29.92 26.85 -3.62
CA ALA A 142 30.89 27.00 -4.70
C ALA A 142 30.68 28.29 -5.51
N PHE A 143 29.43 28.66 -5.83
CA PHE A 143 29.14 29.92 -6.51
C PHE A 143 29.44 31.15 -5.67
N ARG A 144 29.24 31.06 -4.35
CA ARG A 144 29.62 32.12 -3.42
C ARG A 144 31.14 32.31 -3.42
N ASP A 145 31.90 31.23 -3.31
CA ASP A 145 33.36 31.29 -3.31
C ASP A 145 33.91 31.79 -4.65
N PHE A 146 33.31 31.32 -5.76
CA PHE A 146 33.65 31.79 -7.11
C PHE A 146 33.38 33.29 -7.27
N ARG A 147 32.23 33.79 -6.79
CA ARG A 147 31.92 35.22 -6.80
C ARG A 147 32.98 36.02 -6.03
N ASP A 148 33.34 35.56 -4.83
CA ASP A 148 34.28 36.27 -3.97
C ASP A 148 35.67 36.35 -4.63
N VAL A 149 36.16 35.24 -5.22
CA VAL A 149 37.43 35.23 -5.99
C VAL A 149 37.35 36.10 -7.24
N LEU A 150 36.25 36.05 -7.99
CA LEU A 150 36.07 36.86 -9.20
C LEU A 150 36.07 38.35 -8.89
N ALA A 151 35.43 38.75 -7.78
CA ALA A 151 35.42 40.13 -7.33
C ALA A 151 36.84 40.63 -6.97
N ASP A 152 37.62 39.81 -6.25
CA ASP A 152 39.01 40.14 -5.91
C ASP A 152 39.87 40.35 -7.17
N VAL A 153 39.70 39.48 -8.18
CA VAL A 153 40.40 39.60 -9.47
C VAL A 153 39.95 40.84 -10.25
N MET A 154 38.65 41.16 -10.25
CA MET A 154 38.13 42.35 -10.93
C MET A 154 38.67 43.64 -10.30
N VAL A 155 38.71 43.73 -8.97
CA VAL A 155 39.27 44.91 -8.28
C VAL A 155 40.77 45.05 -8.54
N ALA A 156 41.50 43.94 -8.62
CA ALA A 156 42.92 43.96 -8.94
C ALA A 156 43.23 44.33 -10.41
N GLY A 157 42.40 43.86 -11.35
CA GLY A 157 42.59 44.11 -12.78
C GLY A 157 42.01 45.44 -13.29
N MET A 158 40.95 45.94 -12.65
CA MET A 158 40.21 47.15 -13.03
C MET A 158 39.82 47.96 -11.78
N PRO A 159 40.76 48.75 -11.21
CA PRO A 159 40.54 49.49 -9.98
C PRO A 159 39.38 50.50 -10.06
N GLU A 160 39.06 51.01 -11.25
CA GLU A 160 37.95 51.94 -11.51
C GLU A 160 36.57 51.33 -11.26
N LEU A 161 36.44 50.00 -11.29
CA LEU A 161 35.18 49.29 -11.08
C LEU A 161 34.96 48.87 -9.62
N ARG A 162 35.86 49.25 -8.70
CA ARG A 162 35.84 48.77 -7.31
C ARG A 162 34.52 49.06 -6.59
N GLU A 163 33.99 50.26 -6.74
CA GLU A 163 32.74 50.68 -6.09
C GLU A 163 31.52 49.90 -6.63
N ASP A 164 31.49 49.66 -7.94
CA ASP A 164 30.44 48.89 -8.59
C ASP A 164 30.49 47.40 -8.19
N VAL A 165 31.70 46.82 -8.15
CA VAL A 165 31.91 45.43 -7.70
C VAL A 165 31.49 45.27 -6.23
N GLU A 166 31.84 46.23 -5.36
CA GLU A 166 31.43 46.21 -3.94
C GLU A 166 29.90 46.27 -3.80
N ARG A 167 29.23 47.15 -4.55
CA ARG A 167 27.77 47.24 -4.58
C ARG A 167 27.11 45.92 -5.04
N VAL A 168 27.67 45.26 -6.07
CA VAL A 168 27.15 43.97 -6.55
C VAL A 168 27.38 42.85 -5.53
N MET A 169 28.52 42.84 -4.83
CA MET A 169 28.76 41.88 -3.77
C MET A 169 27.79 42.06 -2.60
N GLU A 170 27.56 43.30 -2.14
CA GLU A 170 26.62 43.58 -1.05
C GLU A 170 25.18 43.18 -1.42
N SER A 171 24.73 43.53 -2.63
CA SER A 171 23.39 43.17 -3.11
C SER A 171 23.19 41.67 -3.32
N THR A 172 24.25 40.89 -3.56
CA THR A 172 24.21 39.42 -3.68
C THR A 172 24.54 38.70 -2.36
N GLY A 173 24.62 39.41 -1.23
CA GLY A 173 24.86 38.81 0.09
C GLY A 173 26.32 38.37 0.34
N GLY A 174 27.26 38.96 -0.38
CA GLY A 174 28.69 38.83 -0.13
C GLY A 174 29.10 39.53 1.16
N ARG A 175 30.00 38.89 1.92
CA ARG A 175 30.61 39.54 3.09
C ARG A 175 31.82 40.31 2.61
N ARG A 176 31.87 41.60 2.95
CA ARG A 176 33.09 42.41 2.85
C ARG A 176 34.20 41.66 3.60
N ARG A 177 35.27 41.26 2.92
CA ARG A 177 36.51 40.92 3.64
C ARG A 177 36.99 42.25 4.22
N ILE A 178 36.71 42.45 5.50
CA ILE A 178 37.39 43.47 6.32
C ILE A 178 38.84 43.03 6.39
N THR A 179 39.62 43.42 5.39
CA THR A 179 41.07 43.43 5.46
C THR A 179 41.43 44.56 6.42
N GLY A 180 41.32 44.26 7.72
CA GLY A 180 41.98 45.02 8.76
C GLY A 180 43.46 44.72 8.65
N GLU A 181 44.19 45.59 7.95
CA GLU A 181 45.63 45.71 8.13
C GLU A 181 45.93 45.90 9.62
N GLY A 182 46.97 45.21 10.08
CA GLY A 182 47.56 45.49 11.38
C GLY A 182 47.97 46.96 11.45
N HIS A 183 47.51 47.64 12.48
CA HIS A 183 48.10 48.89 12.94
C HIS A 183 48.76 48.59 14.28
N ASP A 184 50.07 48.33 14.24
CA ASP A 184 50.95 48.43 15.40
C ASP A 184 51.00 49.91 15.80
N VAL A 185 50.34 50.28 16.91
CA VAL A 185 50.84 51.04 18.07
C VAL A 185 49.78 51.12 19.17
#